data_AF-A0A1I2Q3M1-F1
#
_entry.id   AF-A0A1I2Q3M1-F1
#
_cell.length_a   1.000
_cell.length_b   1.000
_cell.length_c   1.000
_cell.angle_alpha   90.00
_cell.angle_beta   90.00
_cell.angle_gamma   90.00
#
_symmetry.space_group_name_H-M   'P 1'
#
loop_
_entity.id
_entity.type
_entity.pdbx_description
1 polymer ?
#
loop_
_entity_poly.entity_id
_entity_poly.type
_entity_poly.pdbx_seq_one_letter_code
_entity_poly.pdbx_strand_id
1 'polypeptide(L)'
;MSNSLAVQRVLIYYDDESARRSTVIRQLLTNRLTTSSRFWGMCYELLDVVNTDYELGMNLERISDLAVDKGWLEKDSDSAYLLTPFGKKVRDDYLILHKKLKKPELFAKYSYRKFSALVTLCVQVASELSFGNRSYVPITTDYHLLQMFKAWYLAYGKAGAAEVRIDLEKFLKEEDETDAAVFMSRFAGHETSGRTKEQIADDYNLEVSDVVITERDLMIRFGEFVINEGGSLAELFKHELNEGLVSSSALKTYEMVCQGKSADEVARFRRLKSSTVIEHLLDCAIVFDEFPFERFVSSEKRSRIEEVYVGQKTVCWDFHKLEGTGISFYEYRLVQIERIKENESAY
;
A
#
# COMPACT_ATOMS: atom_id res chain seq x y z
N MET A 1 8.01 -10.60 24.09
CA MET A 1 6.92 -9.60 24.01
C MET A 1 6.55 -9.23 22.57
N SER A 2 7.50 -9.21 21.60
CA SER A 2 7.23 -8.88 20.18
C SER A 2 6.12 -9.72 19.51
N ASN A 3 6.03 -11.01 19.81
CA ASN A 3 4.95 -11.86 19.28
C ASN A 3 3.55 -11.42 19.76
N SER A 4 3.41 -10.73 20.89
CA SER A 4 2.09 -10.28 21.38
C SER A 4 1.58 -9.09 20.58
N LEU A 5 2.42 -8.08 20.33
CA LEU A 5 2.04 -6.90 19.57
C LEU A 5 1.74 -7.21 18.11
N ALA A 6 2.48 -8.13 17.47
CA ALA A 6 2.17 -8.57 16.12
C ALA A 6 0.79 -9.26 16.02
N VAL A 7 0.42 -10.06 17.04
CA VAL A 7 -0.88 -10.73 17.11
C VAL A 7 -2.01 -9.74 17.42
N GLN A 8 -1.74 -8.66 18.16
CA GLN A 8 -2.72 -7.57 18.33
C GLN A 8 -2.89 -6.75 17.05
N ARG A 9 -1.77 -6.38 16.39
CA ARG A 9 -1.77 -5.59 15.15
C ARG A 9 -2.53 -6.28 14.02
N VAL A 10 -2.47 -7.61 13.91
CA VAL A 10 -3.18 -8.34 12.85
C VAL A 10 -4.70 -8.13 12.90
N LEU A 11 -5.25 -7.84 14.09
CA LEU A 11 -6.68 -7.66 14.29
C LEU A 11 -7.25 -6.44 13.55
N ILE A 12 -6.39 -5.46 13.20
CA ILE A 12 -6.77 -4.27 12.43
C ILE A 12 -7.33 -4.64 11.05
N TYR A 13 -6.93 -5.79 10.49
CA TYR A 13 -7.34 -6.21 9.15
C TYR A 13 -8.60 -7.08 9.13
N TYR A 14 -9.13 -7.46 10.31
CA TYR A 14 -10.34 -8.28 10.44
C TYR A 14 -11.53 -7.45 10.92
N ASP A 15 -12.73 -7.95 10.65
CA ASP A 15 -14.00 -7.28 10.90
C ASP A 15 -14.92 -8.15 11.77
N ASP A 16 -15.83 -7.53 12.52
CA ASP A 16 -16.75 -8.23 13.43
C ASP A 16 -18.13 -8.53 12.83
N GLU A 17 -18.42 -8.04 11.62
CA GLU A 17 -19.68 -8.34 10.91
C GLU A 17 -19.48 -9.31 9.76
N SER A 18 -18.28 -9.33 9.16
CA SER A 18 -17.97 -10.08 7.96
C SER A 18 -16.63 -10.81 8.05
N ALA A 19 -16.65 -12.12 7.80
CA ALA A 19 -15.43 -12.92 7.81
C ALA A 19 -14.50 -12.50 6.65
N ARG A 20 -13.24 -12.21 6.95
CA ARG A 20 -12.24 -11.80 5.96
C ARG A 20 -11.24 -12.92 5.72
N ARG A 21 -10.90 -13.14 4.44
CA ARG A 21 -9.94 -14.17 4.07
C ARG A 21 -8.50 -13.70 4.28
N SER A 22 -7.73 -14.46 5.05
CA SER A 22 -6.32 -14.16 5.32
C SER A 22 -5.51 -14.06 4.04
N THR A 23 -5.77 -14.94 3.06
CA THR A 23 -5.04 -14.93 1.79
C THR A 23 -5.16 -13.59 1.06
N VAL A 24 -6.32 -12.92 1.11
CA VAL A 24 -6.52 -11.59 0.51
C VAL A 24 -5.68 -10.55 1.26
N ILE A 25 -5.79 -10.52 2.58
CA ILE A 25 -5.03 -9.57 3.43
C ILE A 25 -3.52 -9.76 3.20
N ARG A 26 -3.03 -11.00 3.12
CA ARG A 26 -1.62 -11.31 2.83
C ARG A 26 -1.20 -10.74 1.48
N GLN A 27 -2.01 -10.92 0.45
CA GLN A 27 -1.73 -10.39 -0.89
C GLN A 27 -1.66 -8.87 -0.90
N LEU A 28 -2.54 -8.19 -0.15
CA LEU A 28 -2.51 -6.73 0.01
C LEU A 28 -1.21 -6.29 0.72
N LEU A 29 -0.94 -6.83 1.92
CA LEU A 29 0.23 -6.44 2.73
C LEU A 29 1.58 -6.73 2.05
N THR A 30 1.65 -7.75 1.20
CA THR A 30 2.88 -8.15 0.49
C THR A 30 2.98 -7.63 -0.94
N ASN A 31 2.01 -6.82 -1.40
CA ASN A 31 1.90 -6.31 -2.77
C ASN A 31 1.91 -7.41 -3.85
N ARG A 32 1.25 -8.55 -3.59
CA ARG A 32 1.08 -9.67 -4.53
C ARG A 32 -0.34 -9.67 -5.08
N LEU A 33 -0.70 -8.55 -5.70
CA LEU A 33 -2.07 -8.26 -6.11
C LEU A 33 -2.51 -9.09 -7.34
N THR A 34 -3.73 -9.59 -7.27
CA THR A 34 -4.50 -10.16 -8.37
C THR A 34 -5.80 -9.36 -8.52
N THR A 35 -6.49 -9.45 -9.64
CA THR A 35 -7.83 -8.82 -9.79
C THR A 35 -8.79 -9.29 -8.69
N SER A 36 -8.71 -10.56 -8.28
CA SER A 36 -9.52 -11.09 -7.17
C SER A 36 -9.14 -10.44 -5.83
N SER A 37 -7.85 -10.35 -5.51
CA SER A 37 -7.41 -9.74 -4.24
C SER A 37 -7.69 -8.24 -4.19
N ARG A 38 -7.65 -7.54 -5.33
CA ARG A 38 -8.08 -6.14 -5.43
C ARG A 38 -9.57 -5.99 -5.20
N PHE A 39 -10.39 -6.82 -5.86
CA PHE A 39 -11.84 -6.77 -5.66
C PHE A 39 -12.20 -6.98 -4.19
N TRP A 40 -11.60 -7.98 -3.54
CA TRP A 40 -11.88 -8.24 -2.14
C TRP A 40 -11.21 -7.22 -1.20
N GLY A 41 -10.06 -6.67 -1.56
CA GLY A 41 -9.49 -5.52 -0.86
C GLY A 41 -10.43 -4.31 -0.89
N MET A 42 -11.11 -4.06 -2.01
CA MET A 42 -12.15 -3.03 -2.11
C MET A 42 -13.34 -3.37 -1.21
N CYS A 43 -13.84 -4.61 -1.26
CA CYS A 43 -14.95 -5.06 -0.41
C CYS A 43 -14.64 -5.00 1.09
N TYR A 44 -13.37 -5.15 1.46
CA TYR A 44 -12.90 -5.09 2.85
C TYR A 44 -12.48 -3.69 3.27
N GLU A 45 -12.49 -2.70 2.36
CA GLU A 45 -11.95 -1.35 2.58
C GLU A 45 -10.47 -1.36 3.00
N LEU A 46 -9.70 -2.27 2.40
CA LEU A 46 -8.28 -2.51 2.68
C LEU A 46 -7.37 -2.22 1.47
N LEU A 47 -7.83 -1.49 0.47
CA LEU A 47 -6.96 -1.09 -0.65
C LEU A 47 -5.84 -0.14 -0.22
N ASP A 48 -6.07 0.68 0.81
CA ASP A 48 -5.08 1.64 1.31
C ASP A 48 -3.94 0.98 2.06
N VAL A 49 -4.10 -0.27 2.51
CA VAL A 49 -3.05 -0.97 3.27
C VAL A 49 -2.11 -1.79 2.39
N VAL A 50 -2.20 -1.65 1.06
CA VAL A 50 -1.31 -2.36 0.13
C VAL A 50 0.15 -2.01 0.42
N ASN A 51 0.99 -3.05 0.53
CA ASN A 51 2.43 -2.94 0.77
C ASN A 51 2.83 -2.29 2.12
N THR A 52 1.90 -2.11 3.05
CA THR A 52 2.14 -1.43 4.34
C THR A 52 2.86 -2.28 5.38
N ASP A 53 2.85 -3.62 5.28
CA ASP A 53 3.52 -4.50 6.25
C ASP A 53 3.89 -5.88 5.68
N TYR A 54 4.98 -5.93 4.90
CA TYR A 54 5.46 -7.17 4.27
C TYR A 54 5.74 -8.29 5.29
N GLU A 55 6.36 -7.98 6.42
CA GLU A 55 6.76 -9.00 7.42
C GLU A 55 5.55 -9.64 8.11
N LEU A 56 4.55 -8.82 8.48
CA LEU A 56 3.28 -9.31 8.99
C LEU A 56 2.55 -10.13 7.92
N GLY A 57 2.49 -9.63 6.69
CA GLY A 57 1.88 -10.32 5.56
C GLY A 57 2.49 -11.71 5.31
N MET A 58 3.82 -11.84 5.36
CA MET A 58 4.52 -13.11 5.20
C MET A 58 4.23 -14.14 6.31
N ASN A 59 3.73 -13.68 7.47
CA ASN A 59 3.40 -14.50 8.62
C ASN A 59 1.89 -14.52 8.93
N LEU A 60 1.05 -14.00 8.02
CA LEU A 60 -0.31 -13.61 8.35
C LEU A 60 -1.13 -14.77 8.90
N GLU A 61 -1.19 -15.90 8.19
CA GLU A 61 -1.96 -17.07 8.63
C GLU A 61 -1.53 -17.55 10.01
N ARG A 62 -0.21 -17.70 10.23
CA ARG A 62 0.35 -18.12 11.51
C ARG A 62 -0.03 -17.17 12.65
N ILE A 63 0.00 -15.86 12.39
CA ILE A 63 -0.33 -14.84 13.40
C ILE A 63 -1.84 -14.80 13.65
N SER A 64 -2.67 -15.00 12.61
CA SER A 64 -4.12 -15.13 12.75
C SER A 64 -4.52 -16.38 13.54
N ASP A 65 -3.85 -17.52 13.32
CA ASP A 65 -4.06 -18.73 14.12
C ASP A 65 -3.73 -18.49 15.61
N LEU A 66 -2.63 -17.79 15.90
CA LEU A 66 -2.30 -17.39 17.28
C LEU A 66 -3.34 -16.44 17.89
N ALA A 67 -4.02 -15.62 17.09
CA ALA A 67 -5.13 -14.79 17.55
C ALA A 67 -6.39 -15.62 17.83
N VAL A 68 -6.62 -16.70 17.08
CA VAL A 68 -7.68 -17.68 17.34
C VAL A 68 -7.43 -18.41 18.66
N ASP A 69 -6.19 -18.88 18.91
CA ASP A 69 -5.82 -19.53 20.17
C ASP A 69 -6.05 -18.64 21.40
N LYS A 70 -6.02 -17.31 21.20
CA LYS A 70 -6.27 -16.30 22.23
C LYS A 70 -7.75 -15.92 22.37
N GLY A 71 -8.63 -16.46 21.53
CA GLY A 71 -10.04 -16.09 21.45
C GLY A 71 -10.26 -14.65 20.96
N TRP A 72 -9.32 -14.10 20.19
CA TRP A 72 -9.45 -12.76 19.59
C TRP A 72 -10.09 -12.83 18.20
N LEU A 73 -9.78 -13.87 17.45
CA LEU A 73 -10.45 -14.22 16.19
C LEU A 73 -11.20 -15.56 16.34
N GLU A 74 -12.19 -15.77 15.49
CA GLU A 74 -12.82 -17.07 15.26
C GLU A 74 -12.69 -17.47 13.79
N LYS A 75 -12.62 -18.77 13.51
CA LYS A 75 -12.58 -19.30 12.15
C LYS A 75 -14.00 -19.50 11.63
N ASP A 76 -14.35 -18.79 10.58
CA ASP A 76 -15.58 -18.99 9.81
C ASP A 76 -15.42 -20.14 8.80
N SER A 77 -14.23 -20.25 8.19
CA SER A 77 -13.82 -21.35 7.31
C SER A 77 -12.30 -21.54 7.33
N ASP A 78 -11.77 -22.48 6.53
CA ASP A 78 -10.33 -22.83 6.50
C ASP A 78 -9.37 -21.64 6.30
N SER A 79 -9.85 -20.54 5.71
CA SER A 79 -9.02 -19.35 5.44
C SER A 79 -9.69 -18.01 5.76
N ALA A 80 -10.88 -18.02 6.38
CA ALA A 80 -11.62 -16.81 6.73
C ALA A 80 -11.81 -16.68 8.25
N TYR A 81 -11.61 -15.48 8.76
CA TYR A 81 -11.65 -15.18 10.18
C TYR A 81 -12.59 -14.01 10.47
N LEU A 82 -13.31 -14.10 11.58
CA LEU A 82 -14.15 -13.04 12.13
C LEU A 82 -13.53 -12.51 13.43
N LEU A 83 -13.63 -11.20 13.65
CA LEU A 83 -13.21 -10.56 14.87
C LEU A 83 -14.24 -10.82 15.97
N THR A 84 -13.80 -11.41 17.08
CA THR A 84 -14.69 -11.64 18.23
C THR A 84 -14.93 -10.31 18.98
N PRO A 85 -15.98 -10.20 19.81
CA PRO A 85 -16.18 -9.02 20.66
C PRO A 85 -14.98 -8.71 21.58
N PHE A 86 -14.27 -9.76 22.04
CA PHE A 86 -13.05 -9.58 22.83
C PHE A 86 -11.88 -9.11 21.98
N GLY A 87 -11.67 -9.70 20.80
CA GLY A 87 -10.67 -9.26 19.84
C GLY A 87 -10.87 -7.82 19.38
N LYS A 88 -12.13 -7.38 19.21
CA LYS A 88 -12.47 -5.98 18.91
C LYS A 88 -11.94 -5.03 19.98
N LYS A 89 -12.18 -5.35 21.26
CA LYS A 89 -11.62 -4.57 22.37
C LYS A 89 -10.09 -4.53 22.32
N VAL A 90 -9.43 -5.66 22.08
CA VAL A 90 -7.96 -5.74 21.98
C VAL A 90 -7.43 -4.91 20.82
N ARG A 91 -8.09 -4.93 19.66
CA ARG A 91 -7.77 -4.10 18.49
C ARG A 91 -7.91 -2.61 18.83
N ASP A 92 -9.02 -2.24 19.47
CA ASP A 92 -9.30 -0.84 19.79
C ASP A 92 -8.30 -0.30 20.83
N ASP A 93 -7.96 -1.11 21.85
CA ASP A 93 -6.90 -0.80 22.81
C ASP A 93 -5.54 -0.63 22.10
N TYR A 94 -5.21 -1.51 21.15
CA TYR A 94 -3.97 -1.40 20.35
C TYR A 94 -3.94 -0.08 19.56
N LEU A 95 -5.05 0.30 18.91
CA LEU A 95 -5.14 1.52 18.10
C LEU A 95 -5.06 2.80 18.94
N ILE A 96 -5.37 2.74 20.24
CA ILE A 96 -5.23 3.85 21.19
C ILE A 96 -3.79 3.96 21.70
N LEU A 97 -3.17 2.82 22.01
CA LEU A 97 -1.88 2.77 22.71
C LEU A 97 -0.67 2.89 21.78
N HIS A 98 -0.79 2.48 20.52
CA HIS A 98 0.35 2.33 19.62
C HIS A 98 0.31 3.28 18.42
N LYS A 99 1.49 3.50 17.82
CA LYS A 99 1.66 4.31 16.62
C LYS A 99 0.98 3.65 15.42
N LYS A 100 0.45 4.47 14.52
CA LYS A 100 -0.19 4.06 13.26
C LYS A 100 0.37 4.85 12.08
N LEU A 101 0.29 4.27 10.89
CA LEU A 101 0.58 4.98 9.64
C LEU A 101 -0.45 6.09 9.47
N LYS A 102 0.00 7.33 9.22
CA LYS A 102 -0.88 8.48 8.98
C LYS A 102 -1.42 8.49 7.54
N LYS A 103 -0.64 7.95 6.59
CA LYS A 103 -0.97 7.88 5.15
C LYS A 103 -0.61 6.51 4.55
N PRO A 104 -1.28 5.41 4.96
CA PRO A 104 -0.96 4.06 4.49
C PRO A 104 -1.07 3.89 2.96
N GLU A 105 -1.97 4.62 2.31
CA GLU A 105 -2.23 4.56 0.87
C GLU A 105 -0.99 4.88 0.02
N LEU A 106 -0.06 5.66 0.56
CA LEU A 106 1.19 5.99 -0.11
C LEU A 106 2.10 4.76 -0.32
N PHE A 107 1.98 3.71 0.49
CA PHE A 107 2.82 2.51 0.36
C PHE A 107 2.56 1.73 -0.94
N ALA A 108 1.39 1.92 -1.57
CA ALA A 108 1.16 1.39 -2.92
C ALA A 108 2.03 2.12 -3.96
N LYS A 109 2.23 3.42 -3.80
CA LYS A 109 3.02 4.30 -4.69
C LYS A 109 4.52 4.24 -4.43
N TYR A 110 4.95 3.98 -3.19
CA TYR A 110 6.36 3.98 -2.81
C TYR A 110 6.85 2.64 -2.28
N SER A 111 8.02 2.20 -2.73
CA SER A 111 8.70 1.07 -2.10
C SER A 111 9.45 1.52 -0.85
N TYR A 112 8.92 1.28 0.35
CA TYR A 112 9.59 1.64 1.60
C TYR A 112 11.05 1.18 1.63
N ARG A 113 11.35 -0.05 1.19
CA ARG A 113 12.72 -0.58 1.19
C ARG A 113 13.67 0.22 0.31
N LYS A 114 13.31 0.45 -0.95
CA LYS A 114 14.17 1.17 -1.91
C LYS A 114 14.30 2.64 -1.51
N PHE A 115 13.17 3.23 -1.13
CA PHE A 115 13.08 4.62 -0.73
C PHE A 115 13.89 4.90 0.54
N SER A 116 13.76 4.05 1.57
CA SER A 116 14.56 4.12 2.80
C SER A 116 16.06 4.07 2.51
N ALA A 117 16.50 3.15 1.65
CA ALA A 117 17.91 3.05 1.27
C ALA A 117 18.42 4.32 0.56
N LEU A 118 17.61 4.89 -0.34
CA LEU A 118 17.94 6.11 -1.07
C LEU A 118 18.01 7.34 -0.15
N VAL A 119 16.99 7.55 0.69
CA VAL A 119 16.98 8.67 1.65
C VAL A 119 18.17 8.58 2.60
N THR A 120 18.44 7.38 3.13
CA THR A 120 19.56 7.17 4.05
C THR A 120 20.91 7.50 3.39
N LEU A 121 21.10 7.12 2.12
CA LEU A 121 22.28 7.51 1.35
C LEU A 121 22.36 9.04 1.17
N CYS A 122 21.25 9.69 0.83
CA CYS A 122 21.21 11.14 0.64
C CYS A 122 21.58 11.89 1.93
N VAL A 123 21.04 11.47 3.07
CA VAL A 123 21.33 12.06 4.38
C VAL A 123 22.80 11.89 4.75
N GLN A 124 23.35 10.68 4.57
CA GLN A 124 24.76 10.42 4.84
C GLN A 124 25.66 11.32 4.00
N VAL A 125 25.41 11.38 2.68
CA VAL A 125 26.23 12.18 1.76
C VAL A 125 26.12 13.68 2.08
N ALA A 126 24.91 14.18 2.32
CA ALA A 126 24.70 15.57 2.70
C ALA A 126 25.45 15.92 3.99
N SER A 127 25.42 15.03 4.98
CA SER A 127 26.18 15.18 6.23
C SER A 127 27.69 15.22 5.96
N GLU A 128 28.27 14.21 5.30
CA GLU A 128 29.72 14.16 5.01
C GLU A 128 30.21 15.38 4.21
N LEU A 129 29.44 15.81 3.21
CA LEU A 129 29.78 16.98 2.40
C LEU A 129 29.76 18.28 3.21
N SER A 130 28.88 18.39 4.20
CA SER A 130 28.80 19.58 5.07
C SER A 130 30.07 19.76 5.92
N PHE A 131 30.74 18.68 6.28
CA PHE A 131 32.04 18.67 6.97
C PHE A 131 33.24 18.65 6.02
N GLY A 132 33.01 18.71 4.70
CA GLY A 132 34.06 18.65 3.69
C GLY A 132 34.70 17.26 3.54
N ASN A 133 34.14 16.22 4.17
CA ASN A 133 34.65 14.86 4.07
C ASN A 133 34.25 14.23 2.73
N ARG A 134 35.25 13.82 1.95
CA ARG A 134 35.08 13.10 0.67
C ARG A 134 35.56 11.66 0.73
N SER A 135 36.14 11.25 1.85
CA SER A 135 36.68 9.91 2.06
C SER A 135 35.84 9.20 3.11
N TYR A 136 34.70 8.67 2.66
CA TYR A 136 33.79 7.87 3.49
C TYR A 136 33.30 6.67 2.69
N VAL A 137 32.79 5.67 3.41
CA VAL A 137 32.16 4.49 2.80
C VAL A 137 30.65 4.73 2.74
N PRO A 138 30.02 4.66 1.56
CA PRO A 138 28.57 4.76 1.44
C PRO A 138 27.86 3.70 2.28
N ILE A 139 26.75 4.07 2.91
CA ILE A 139 25.97 3.20 3.80
C ILE A 139 25.30 2.03 3.08
N THR A 140 25.13 2.14 1.76
CA THR A 140 24.57 1.09 0.91
C THR A 140 25.60 0.53 -0.06
N THR A 141 25.54 -0.77 -0.29
CA THR A 141 26.30 -1.46 -1.33
C THR A 141 25.48 -1.66 -2.62
N ASP A 142 24.24 -1.17 -2.67
CA ASP A 142 23.39 -1.27 -3.85
C ASP A 142 23.97 -0.42 -5.00
N TYR A 143 24.53 -1.11 -6.00
CA TYR A 143 25.17 -0.46 -7.14
C TYR A 143 24.20 0.42 -7.94
N HIS A 144 22.93 0.03 -8.07
CA HIS A 144 21.95 0.81 -8.82
C HIS A 144 21.68 2.15 -8.15
N LEU A 145 21.41 2.13 -6.83
CA LEU A 145 21.19 3.35 -6.05
C LEU A 145 22.43 4.25 -6.06
N LEU A 146 23.63 3.68 -5.95
CA LEU A 146 24.88 4.45 -6.01
C LEU A 146 25.08 5.13 -7.36
N GLN A 147 24.79 4.47 -8.49
CA GLN A 147 24.91 5.08 -9.81
C GLN A 147 23.87 6.18 -10.03
N MET A 148 22.63 5.94 -9.62
CA MET A 148 21.56 6.91 -9.69
C MET A 148 21.88 8.17 -8.87
N PHE A 149 22.32 7.99 -7.62
CA PHE A 149 22.74 9.11 -6.77
C PHE A 149 23.93 9.87 -7.37
N LYS A 150 24.93 9.17 -7.93
CA LYS A 150 26.08 9.82 -8.59
C LYS A 150 25.65 10.66 -9.79
N ALA A 151 24.75 10.14 -10.63
CA ALA A 151 24.23 10.89 -11.77
C ALA A 151 23.51 12.17 -11.33
N TRP A 152 22.66 12.05 -10.30
CA TRP A 152 21.98 13.19 -9.70
C TRP A 152 22.98 14.20 -9.09
N TYR A 153 23.98 13.74 -8.34
CA TYR A 153 24.99 14.62 -7.75
C TYR A 153 25.87 15.30 -8.81
N LEU A 154 26.14 14.66 -9.95
CA LEU A 154 26.85 15.30 -11.06
C LEU A 154 26.03 16.43 -11.68
N ALA A 155 24.70 16.30 -11.70
CA ALA A 155 23.80 17.33 -12.22
C ALA A 155 23.65 18.52 -11.26
N TYR A 156 23.49 18.26 -9.96
CA TYR A 156 23.09 19.28 -8.97
C TYR A 156 24.15 19.66 -7.93
N GLY A 157 25.18 18.83 -7.79
CA GLY A 157 26.31 19.07 -6.90
C GLY A 157 25.92 19.35 -5.45
N LYS A 158 26.66 20.26 -4.81
CA LYS A 158 26.43 20.65 -3.42
C LYS A 158 25.08 21.32 -3.17
N ALA A 159 24.50 21.97 -4.18
CA ALA A 159 23.20 22.64 -4.05
C ALA A 159 22.09 21.60 -3.82
N GLY A 160 22.06 20.53 -4.63
CA GLY A 160 21.14 19.41 -4.41
C GLY A 160 21.37 18.70 -3.07
N ALA A 161 22.63 18.48 -2.69
CA ALA A 161 22.92 17.88 -1.37
C ALA A 161 22.43 18.75 -0.19
N ALA A 162 22.43 20.09 -0.34
CA ALA A 162 21.88 20.99 0.67
C ALA A 162 20.34 20.95 0.73
N GLU A 163 19.67 20.65 -0.39
CA GLU A 163 18.21 20.48 -0.48
C GLU A 163 17.72 19.38 0.47
N VAL A 164 18.48 18.29 0.61
CA VAL A 164 18.18 17.20 1.57
C VAL A 164 17.97 17.73 2.99
N ARG A 165 18.86 18.61 3.47
CA ARG A 165 18.72 19.21 4.81
C ARG A 165 17.51 20.13 4.88
N ILE A 166 17.35 21.01 3.89
CA ILE A 166 16.26 21.99 3.86
C ILE A 166 14.90 21.29 3.88
N ASP A 167 14.73 20.26 3.07
CA ASP A 167 13.46 19.53 2.99
C ASP A 167 13.19 18.71 4.24
N LEU A 168 14.22 18.08 4.85
CA LEU A 168 14.07 17.42 6.14
C LEU A 168 13.67 18.40 7.25
N GLU A 169 14.32 19.57 7.34
CA GLU A 169 13.98 20.59 8.32
C GLU A 169 12.55 21.11 8.14
N LYS A 170 12.13 21.39 6.90
CA LYS A 170 10.75 21.80 6.60
C LYS A 170 9.74 20.72 6.97
N PHE A 171 9.99 19.48 6.56
CA PHE A 171 9.08 18.36 6.79
C PHE A 171 8.93 18.04 8.27
N LEU A 172 10.04 17.91 8.99
CA LEU A 172 10.04 17.49 10.40
C LEU A 172 9.55 18.59 11.35
N LYS A 173 9.57 19.86 10.94
CA LYS A 173 9.02 20.95 11.73
C LYS A 173 7.51 20.84 11.96
N GLU A 174 6.80 20.15 11.06
CA GLU A 174 5.35 19.92 11.17
C GLU A 174 5.01 18.60 11.88
N GLU A 175 6.02 17.86 12.37
CA GLU A 175 5.84 16.60 13.08
C GLU A 175 5.95 16.75 14.59
N ASP A 176 5.45 15.75 15.33
CA ASP A 176 5.68 15.66 16.77
C ASP A 176 7.19 15.55 17.06
N GLU A 177 7.64 16.25 18.10
CA GLU A 177 9.07 16.35 18.43
C GLU A 177 9.69 14.96 18.71
N THR A 178 8.93 14.07 19.36
CA THR A 178 9.40 12.70 19.63
C THR A 178 9.49 11.91 18.35
N ASP A 179 8.49 11.97 17.48
CA ASP A 179 8.50 11.26 16.20
C ASP A 179 9.62 11.75 15.27
N ALA A 180 9.86 13.07 15.22
CA ALA A 180 10.97 13.66 14.47
C ALA A 180 12.33 13.21 15.00
N ALA A 181 12.50 13.16 16.33
CA ALA A 181 13.73 12.73 16.97
C ALA A 181 13.99 11.22 16.77
N VAL A 182 12.95 10.39 16.87
CA VAL A 182 12.98 8.94 16.56
C VAL A 182 13.44 8.71 15.12
N PHE A 183 12.85 9.44 14.17
CA PHE A 183 13.19 9.33 12.74
C PHE A 183 14.64 9.74 12.47
N MET A 184 15.07 10.89 13.01
CA MET A 184 16.43 11.37 12.80
C MET A 184 17.50 10.50 13.46
N SER A 185 17.19 9.86 14.59
CA SER A 185 18.10 8.96 15.31
C SER A 185 18.52 7.73 14.50
N ARG A 186 17.79 7.38 13.43
CA ARG A 186 18.10 6.25 12.55
C ARG A 186 19.19 6.54 11.54
N PHE A 187 19.40 7.80 11.16
CA PHE A 187 20.34 8.16 10.12
C PHE A 187 21.78 8.21 10.64
N ALA A 188 22.70 7.76 9.79
CA ALA A 188 24.14 7.93 9.99
C ALA A 188 24.65 9.09 9.14
N GLY A 189 25.71 9.73 9.61
CA GLY A 189 26.35 10.85 8.94
C GLY A 189 27.80 10.98 9.40
N HIS A 190 28.38 12.16 9.19
CA HIS A 190 29.76 12.43 9.59
C HIS A 190 29.97 12.14 11.09
N GLU A 191 30.88 11.23 11.40
CA GLU A 191 31.24 10.76 12.75
C GLU A 191 30.06 10.30 13.63
N THR A 192 28.86 10.14 13.04
CA THR A 192 27.63 9.81 13.74
C THR A 192 27.06 8.51 13.21
N SER A 193 26.97 7.51 14.08
CA SER A 193 26.35 6.23 13.75
C SER A 193 24.84 6.29 14.01
N GLY A 194 24.04 5.79 13.07
CA GLY A 194 22.61 5.62 13.27
C GLY A 194 22.32 4.61 14.39
N ARG A 195 21.33 4.90 15.24
CA ARG A 195 20.96 4.08 16.39
C ARG A 195 20.06 2.91 15.99
N THR A 196 20.18 1.78 16.68
CA THR A 196 19.29 0.62 16.48
C THR A 196 17.87 0.92 16.95
N LYS A 197 16.88 0.15 16.47
CA LYS A 197 15.48 0.36 16.85
C LYS A 197 15.25 0.09 18.33
N GLU A 198 15.97 -0.88 18.90
CA GLU A 198 15.97 -1.22 20.31
C GLU A 198 16.55 -0.08 21.16
N GLN A 199 17.68 0.49 20.76
CA GLN A 199 18.25 1.65 21.46
C GLN A 199 17.28 2.85 21.45
N ILE A 200 16.67 3.13 20.31
CA ILE A 200 15.70 4.24 20.19
C ILE A 200 14.45 3.95 21.04
N ALA A 201 13.95 2.71 21.04
CA ALA A 201 12.83 2.32 21.89
C ALA A 201 13.13 2.57 23.37
N ASP A 202 14.35 2.22 23.83
CA ASP A 202 14.79 2.48 25.20
C ASP A 202 14.93 3.99 25.50
N ASP A 203 15.52 4.77 24.59
CA ASP A 203 15.73 6.22 24.80
C ASP A 203 14.43 7.01 24.96
N TYR A 204 13.42 6.65 24.17
CA TYR A 204 12.15 7.38 24.12
C TYR A 204 11.01 6.67 24.88
N ASN A 205 11.32 5.57 25.57
CA ASN A 205 10.36 4.73 26.29
C ASN A 205 9.16 4.32 25.41
N LEU A 206 9.47 3.77 24.23
CA LEU A 206 8.53 3.29 23.23
C LEU A 206 8.62 1.77 23.08
N GLU A 207 7.58 1.16 22.52
CA GLU A 207 7.71 -0.20 22.01
C GLU A 207 8.53 -0.20 20.71
N VAL A 208 9.33 -1.25 20.47
CA VAL A 208 10.09 -1.39 19.21
C VAL A 208 9.17 -1.34 17.99
N SER A 209 7.94 -1.86 18.11
CA SER A 209 6.93 -1.78 17.05
C SER A 209 6.54 -0.33 16.73
N ASP A 210 6.47 0.54 17.73
CA ASP A 210 6.13 1.95 17.54
C ASP A 210 7.25 2.68 16.79
N VAL A 211 8.52 2.39 17.12
CA VAL A 211 9.68 2.89 16.38
C VAL A 211 9.64 2.45 14.91
N VAL A 212 9.32 1.18 14.63
CA VAL A 212 9.18 0.67 13.25
C VAL A 212 8.09 1.42 12.48
N ILE A 213 6.92 1.62 13.09
CA ILE A 213 5.79 2.29 12.43
C ILE A 213 6.10 3.77 12.19
N THR A 214 6.66 4.48 13.17
CA THR A 214 7.09 5.88 13.02
C THR A 214 8.13 6.02 11.90
N GLU A 215 9.15 5.16 11.85
CA GLU A 215 10.17 5.18 10.79
C GLU A 215 9.53 4.97 9.41
N ARG A 216 8.63 3.99 9.27
CA ARG A 216 7.96 3.68 7.99
C ARG A 216 7.05 4.81 7.54
N ASP A 217 6.23 5.35 8.44
CA ASP A 217 5.30 6.44 8.17
C ASP A 217 6.03 7.69 7.68
N LEU A 218 7.01 8.16 8.46
CA LEU A 218 7.76 9.38 8.14
C LEU A 218 8.60 9.20 6.87
N MET A 219 9.18 8.03 6.65
CA MET A 219 9.97 7.76 5.45
C MET A 219 9.15 7.92 4.17
N ILE A 220 7.95 7.34 4.12
CA ILE A 220 7.10 7.42 2.93
C ILE A 220 6.50 8.82 2.77
N ARG A 221 6.04 9.44 3.86
CA ARG A 221 5.50 10.81 3.81
C ARG A 221 6.55 11.84 3.44
N PHE A 222 7.80 11.66 3.85
CA PHE A 222 8.91 12.51 3.42
C PHE A 222 9.12 12.41 1.91
N GLY A 223 9.00 11.22 1.32
CA GLY A 223 9.09 11.06 -0.13
C GLY A 223 7.99 11.75 -0.91
N GLU A 224 6.75 11.63 -0.44
CA GLU A 224 5.62 12.35 -1.00
C GLU A 224 5.79 13.87 -0.84
N PHE A 225 6.29 14.34 0.31
CA PHE A 225 6.58 15.75 0.57
C PHE A 225 7.59 16.31 -0.45
N VAL A 226 8.75 15.66 -0.58
CA VAL A 226 9.81 16.09 -1.52
C VAL A 226 9.30 16.13 -2.95
N ILE A 227 8.57 15.10 -3.40
CA ILE A 227 8.04 15.06 -4.77
C ILE A 227 7.07 16.22 -5.04
N ASN A 228 6.29 16.62 -4.04
CA ASN A 228 5.32 17.71 -4.13
C ASN A 228 5.97 19.10 -4.04
N GLU A 229 7.00 19.28 -3.20
CA GLU A 229 7.81 20.51 -3.18
C GLU A 229 8.55 20.73 -4.51
N GLY A 230 8.94 19.63 -5.18
CA GLY A 230 9.70 19.68 -6.42
C GLY A 230 11.20 19.83 -6.16
N GLY A 231 11.89 20.54 -7.06
CA GLY A 231 13.35 20.72 -6.94
C GLY A 231 14.16 19.52 -7.41
N SER A 232 15.46 19.54 -7.08
CA SER A 232 16.38 18.54 -7.59
C SER A 232 16.19 17.19 -6.88
N LEU A 233 15.87 17.19 -5.59
CA LEU A 233 15.71 15.94 -4.84
C LEU A 233 14.46 15.16 -5.30
N ALA A 234 13.40 15.87 -5.70
CA ALA A 234 12.22 15.28 -6.31
C ALA A 234 12.54 14.50 -7.59
N GLU A 235 13.47 14.97 -8.43
CA GLU A 235 13.88 14.25 -9.63
C GLU A 235 14.52 12.90 -9.30
N LEU A 236 15.36 12.86 -8.27
CA LEU A 236 15.96 11.62 -7.79
C LEU A 236 14.90 10.65 -7.26
N PHE A 237 13.94 11.15 -6.47
CA PHE A 237 12.94 10.32 -5.80
C PHE A 237 11.89 9.73 -6.75
N LYS A 238 11.58 10.42 -7.86
CA LYS A 238 10.65 9.93 -8.89
C LYS A 238 11.10 8.61 -9.55
N HIS A 239 12.40 8.28 -9.51
CA HIS A 239 12.91 7.02 -10.05
C HIS A 239 12.52 5.79 -9.22
N GLU A 240 12.12 5.97 -7.95
CA GLU A 240 11.80 4.87 -7.02
C GLU A 240 10.29 4.67 -6.78
N LEU A 241 9.45 5.23 -7.66
CA LEU A 241 8.01 5.03 -7.63
C LEU A 241 7.64 3.60 -8.08
N ASN A 242 6.69 3.00 -7.36
CA ASN A 242 6.01 1.77 -7.77
C ASN A 242 4.89 2.09 -8.77
N GLU A 243 4.35 1.04 -9.41
CA GLU A 243 3.20 1.17 -10.31
C GLU A 243 1.89 1.56 -9.59
N GLY A 244 1.80 1.42 -8.26
CA GLY A 244 0.57 1.65 -7.51
C GLY A 244 -0.38 0.45 -7.53
N LEU A 245 -1.68 0.71 -7.31
CA LEU A 245 -2.72 -0.33 -7.33
C LEU A 245 -2.99 -0.85 -8.76
N VAL A 246 -2.82 -0.01 -9.78
CA VAL A 246 -3.07 -0.33 -11.19
C VAL A 246 -1.75 -0.33 -11.94
N SER A 247 -1.43 -1.43 -12.63
CA SER A 247 -0.17 -1.52 -13.38
C SER A 247 -0.08 -0.49 -14.51
N SER A 248 1.15 -0.14 -14.92
CA SER A 248 1.38 0.75 -16.06
C SER A 248 0.76 0.21 -17.36
N SER A 249 0.69 -1.12 -17.49
CA SER A 249 0.01 -1.79 -18.59
C SER A 249 -1.50 -1.64 -18.53
N ALA A 250 -2.11 -1.75 -17.34
CA ALA A 250 -3.55 -1.56 -17.17
C ALA A 250 -3.95 -0.10 -17.43
N LEU A 251 -3.16 0.88 -16.94
CA LEU A 251 -3.36 2.30 -17.23
C LEU A 251 -3.39 2.60 -18.74
N LYS A 252 -2.46 2.02 -19.51
CA LYS A 252 -2.45 2.15 -20.99
C LYS A 252 -3.68 1.54 -21.65
N THR A 253 -4.18 0.41 -21.14
CA THR A 253 -5.46 -0.15 -21.62
C THR A 253 -6.60 0.82 -21.35
N TYR A 254 -6.67 1.35 -20.13
CA TYR A 254 -7.73 2.26 -19.72
C TYR A 254 -7.73 3.56 -20.52
N GLU A 255 -6.56 4.18 -20.72
CA GLU A 255 -6.40 5.38 -21.53
C GLU A 255 -6.94 5.18 -22.97
N MET A 256 -6.57 4.07 -23.60
CA MET A 256 -7.04 3.74 -24.96
C MET A 256 -8.56 3.54 -25.01
N VAL A 257 -9.14 2.95 -23.97
CA VAL A 257 -10.59 2.83 -23.83
C VAL A 257 -11.19 4.22 -23.69
N CYS A 258 -10.72 5.07 -22.77
CA CYS A 258 -11.22 6.43 -22.57
C CYS A 258 -11.20 7.26 -23.87
N GLN A 259 -10.24 7.00 -24.76
CA GLN A 259 -10.16 7.58 -26.11
C GLN A 259 -11.17 7.01 -27.13
N GLY A 260 -12.12 6.18 -26.70
CA GLY A 260 -13.21 5.64 -27.54
C GLY A 260 -12.97 4.26 -28.14
N LYS A 261 -11.80 3.63 -27.93
CA LYS A 261 -11.55 2.27 -28.47
C LYS A 261 -12.33 1.21 -27.68
N SER A 262 -12.75 0.17 -28.37
CA SER A 262 -13.33 -1.05 -27.77
C SER A 262 -12.26 -1.96 -27.17
N ALA A 263 -12.63 -2.84 -26.24
CA ALA A 263 -11.71 -3.80 -25.64
C ALA A 263 -11.01 -4.69 -26.69
N ASP A 264 -11.72 -5.11 -27.75
CA ASP A 264 -11.16 -5.92 -28.83
C ASP A 264 -10.19 -5.14 -29.73
N GLU A 265 -10.43 -3.85 -29.95
CA GLU A 265 -9.47 -2.97 -30.64
C GLU A 265 -8.20 -2.80 -29.80
N VAL A 266 -8.33 -2.60 -28.49
CA VAL A 266 -7.19 -2.52 -27.57
C VAL A 266 -6.40 -3.83 -27.58
N ALA A 267 -7.07 -4.98 -27.51
CA ALA A 267 -6.43 -6.29 -27.55
C ALA A 267 -5.60 -6.49 -28.83
N ARG A 268 -6.17 -6.16 -30.00
CA ARG A 268 -5.47 -6.23 -31.29
C ARG A 268 -4.30 -5.26 -31.38
N PHE A 269 -4.51 -4.00 -31.03
CA PHE A 269 -3.48 -2.95 -31.12
C PHE A 269 -2.30 -3.23 -30.18
N ARG A 270 -2.60 -3.63 -28.94
CA ARG A 270 -1.59 -3.92 -27.91
C ARG A 270 -1.02 -5.34 -27.99
N ARG A 271 -1.55 -6.20 -28.88
CA ARG A 271 -1.21 -7.63 -29.00
C ARG A 271 -1.38 -8.39 -27.67
N LEU A 272 -2.46 -8.10 -26.95
CA LEU A 272 -2.83 -8.75 -25.69
C LEU A 272 -3.96 -9.76 -25.92
N LYS A 273 -4.05 -10.77 -25.05
CA LYS A 273 -5.24 -11.62 -24.98
C LYS A 273 -6.43 -10.78 -24.53
N SER A 274 -7.63 -11.06 -25.04
CA SER A 274 -8.85 -10.37 -24.59
C SER A 274 -9.04 -10.52 -23.08
N SER A 275 -8.73 -11.69 -22.50
CA SER A 275 -8.77 -11.91 -21.05
C SER A 275 -7.89 -10.93 -20.27
N THR A 276 -6.69 -10.63 -20.77
CA THR A 276 -5.77 -9.67 -20.14
C THR A 276 -6.28 -8.24 -20.23
N VAL A 277 -6.92 -7.87 -21.36
CA VAL A 277 -7.57 -6.55 -21.48
C VAL A 277 -8.72 -6.42 -20.49
N ILE A 278 -9.53 -7.46 -20.32
CA ILE A 278 -10.61 -7.49 -19.35
C ILE A 278 -10.08 -7.41 -17.91
N GLU A 279 -9.03 -8.15 -17.55
CA GLU A 279 -8.37 -8.05 -16.23
C GLU A 279 -7.89 -6.62 -15.95
N HIS A 280 -7.23 -5.97 -16.92
CA HIS A 280 -6.82 -4.58 -16.79
C HIS A 280 -8.00 -3.64 -16.54
N LEU A 281 -9.12 -3.84 -17.25
CA LEU A 281 -10.32 -3.01 -17.08
C LEU A 281 -10.98 -3.22 -15.73
N LEU A 282 -11.03 -4.46 -15.24
CA LEU A 282 -11.53 -4.76 -13.89
C LEU A 282 -10.63 -4.11 -12.81
N ASP A 283 -9.31 -4.22 -12.95
CA ASP A 283 -8.37 -3.56 -12.03
C ASP A 283 -8.59 -2.03 -12.01
N CYS A 284 -8.84 -1.41 -13.18
CA CYS A 284 -9.13 0.02 -13.28
C CYS A 284 -10.51 0.37 -12.68
N ALA A 285 -11.54 -0.44 -12.93
CA ALA A 285 -12.88 -0.23 -12.38
C ALA A 285 -12.90 -0.29 -10.85
N ILE A 286 -12.07 -1.16 -10.26
CA ILE A 286 -11.90 -1.26 -8.80
C ILE A 286 -11.32 0.05 -8.23
N VAL A 287 -10.32 0.63 -8.90
CA VAL A 287 -9.53 1.75 -8.35
C VAL A 287 -10.08 3.13 -8.74
N PHE A 288 -10.66 3.29 -9.92
CA PHE A 288 -11.10 4.59 -10.43
C PHE A 288 -12.60 4.79 -10.26
N ASP A 289 -12.99 5.92 -9.67
CA ASP A 289 -14.40 6.23 -9.40
C ASP A 289 -15.14 6.64 -10.67
N GLU A 290 -14.47 7.35 -11.58
CA GLU A 290 -15.02 7.79 -12.87
C GLU A 290 -14.91 6.71 -13.98
N PHE A 291 -14.96 5.42 -13.62
CA PHE A 291 -14.90 4.34 -14.61
C PHE A 291 -16.18 4.28 -15.46
N PRO A 292 -16.10 4.19 -16.81
CA PRO A 292 -17.28 4.28 -17.68
C PRO A 292 -18.01 2.92 -17.80
N PHE A 293 -18.67 2.48 -16.73
CA PHE A 293 -19.36 1.17 -16.65
C PHE A 293 -20.35 0.92 -17.80
N GLU A 294 -21.14 1.93 -18.18
CA GLU A 294 -22.13 1.88 -19.27
C GLU A 294 -21.55 1.50 -20.65
N ARG A 295 -20.24 1.64 -20.84
CA ARG A 295 -19.59 1.21 -22.10
C ARG A 295 -19.38 -0.29 -22.18
N PHE A 296 -19.46 -0.99 -21.06
CA PHE A 296 -19.10 -2.40 -20.93
C PHE A 296 -20.25 -3.29 -20.53
N VAL A 297 -21.26 -2.73 -19.86
CA VAL A 297 -22.48 -3.43 -19.47
C VAL A 297 -23.68 -2.63 -19.95
N SER A 298 -24.53 -3.24 -20.78
CA SER A 298 -25.76 -2.59 -21.21
C SER A 298 -26.78 -2.51 -20.07
N SER A 299 -27.67 -1.52 -20.12
CA SER A 299 -28.77 -1.37 -19.16
C SER A 299 -29.62 -2.64 -19.02
N GLU A 300 -29.91 -3.34 -20.12
CA GLU A 300 -30.65 -4.61 -20.11
C GLU A 300 -29.91 -5.70 -19.30
N LYS A 301 -28.60 -5.87 -19.53
CA LYS A 301 -27.80 -6.85 -18.78
C LYS A 301 -27.68 -6.47 -17.31
N ARG A 302 -27.53 -5.19 -17.02
CA ARG A 302 -27.49 -4.66 -15.64
C ARG A 302 -28.77 -4.98 -14.90
N SER A 303 -29.93 -4.61 -15.45
CA SER A 303 -31.23 -4.92 -14.85
C SER A 303 -31.40 -6.41 -14.60
N ARG A 304 -30.99 -7.26 -15.55
CA ARG A 304 -31.09 -8.71 -15.38
C ARG A 304 -30.18 -9.25 -14.26
N ILE A 305 -28.97 -8.71 -14.10
CA ILE A 305 -28.09 -9.07 -12.98
C ILE A 305 -28.75 -8.67 -11.67
N GLU A 306 -29.22 -7.42 -11.57
CA GLU A 306 -29.81 -6.89 -10.35
C GLU A 306 -31.08 -7.65 -9.94
N GLU A 307 -31.94 -8.01 -10.90
CA GLU A 307 -33.15 -8.82 -10.68
C GLU A 307 -32.84 -10.18 -10.03
N VAL A 308 -31.78 -10.85 -10.46
CA VAL A 308 -31.38 -12.17 -9.92
C VAL A 308 -30.93 -12.08 -8.45
N TYR A 309 -30.41 -10.93 -8.03
CA TYR A 309 -29.87 -10.74 -6.68
C TYR A 309 -30.61 -9.67 -5.85
N VAL A 310 -31.88 -9.38 -6.19
CA VAL A 310 -32.72 -8.49 -5.39
C VAL A 310 -32.68 -8.89 -3.91
N GLY A 311 -32.43 -7.91 -3.04
CA GLY A 311 -32.36 -8.09 -1.59
C GLY A 311 -31.12 -8.84 -1.06
N GLN A 312 -30.19 -9.26 -1.92
CA GLN A 312 -28.94 -9.90 -1.50
C GLN A 312 -27.80 -8.87 -1.38
N LYS A 313 -26.95 -9.05 -0.37
CA LYS A 313 -25.69 -8.31 -0.22
C LYS A 313 -24.77 -8.58 -1.42
N THR A 314 -24.14 -7.56 -1.99
CA THR A 314 -23.36 -7.67 -3.23
C THR A 314 -22.22 -8.68 -3.13
N VAL A 315 -21.57 -8.79 -1.96
CA VAL A 315 -20.49 -9.77 -1.69
C VAL A 315 -20.95 -11.23 -1.71
N CYS A 316 -22.25 -11.48 -1.49
CA CYS A 316 -22.82 -12.82 -1.43
C CYS A 316 -23.31 -13.32 -2.80
N TRP A 317 -23.19 -12.50 -3.85
CA TRP A 317 -23.62 -12.89 -5.18
C TRP A 317 -22.78 -14.06 -5.70
N ASP A 318 -23.47 -15.02 -6.32
CA ASP A 318 -22.89 -16.22 -6.88
C ASP A 318 -23.15 -16.27 -8.38
N PHE A 319 -22.08 -16.08 -9.17
CA PHE A 319 -22.13 -16.05 -10.63
C PHE A 319 -22.83 -17.28 -11.25
N HIS A 320 -22.84 -18.44 -10.59
CA HIS A 320 -23.53 -19.64 -11.08
C HIS A 320 -25.04 -19.42 -11.26
N LYS A 321 -25.67 -18.48 -10.53
CA LYS A 321 -27.09 -18.13 -10.74
C LYS A 321 -27.36 -17.44 -12.07
N LEU A 322 -26.33 -16.97 -12.77
CA LEU A 322 -26.41 -16.34 -14.09
C LEU A 322 -26.07 -17.29 -15.24
N GLU A 323 -25.84 -18.58 -14.98
CA GLU A 323 -25.61 -19.56 -16.05
C GLU A 323 -26.79 -19.59 -17.04
N GLY A 324 -26.47 -19.65 -18.33
CA GLY A 324 -27.47 -19.63 -19.40
C GLY A 324 -28.10 -18.25 -19.71
N THR A 325 -27.74 -17.19 -18.98
CA THR A 325 -28.27 -15.83 -19.23
C THR A 325 -27.53 -15.08 -20.34
N GLY A 326 -26.37 -15.56 -20.78
CA GLY A 326 -25.49 -14.87 -21.74
C GLY A 326 -24.66 -13.73 -21.12
N ILE A 327 -24.69 -13.60 -19.80
CA ILE A 327 -23.91 -12.62 -19.04
C ILE A 327 -22.54 -13.22 -18.73
N SER A 328 -21.49 -12.52 -19.14
CA SER A 328 -20.12 -12.94 -18.86
C SER A 328 -19.70 -12.61 -17.43
N PHE A 329 -18.68 -13.29 -16.92
CA PHE A 329 -18.17 -13.05 -15.57
C PHE A 329 -17.68 -11.61 -15.37
N TYR A 330 -17.09 -10.97 -16.39
CA TYR A 330 -16.60 -9.60 -16.23
C TYR A 330 -17.73 -8.59 -16.18
N GLU A 331 -18.81 -8.78 -16.93
CA GLU A 331 -19.99 -7.91 -16.87
C GLU A 331 -20.64 -7.99 -15.49
N TYR A 332 -20.81 -9.21 -14.99
CA TYR A 332 -21.22 -9.47 -13.62
C TYR A 332 -20.30 -8.76 -12.60
N ARG A 333 -18.99 -8.88 -12.76
CA ARG A 333 -18.00 -8.27 -11.85
C ARG A 333 -18.04 -6.74 -11.89
N LEU A 334 -18.23 -6.15 -13.07
CA LEU A 334 -18.35 -4.70 -13.22
C LEU A 334 -19.58 -4.16 -12.49
N VAL A 335 -20.74 -4.83 -12.62
CA VAL A 335 -21.95 -4.46 -11.88
C VAL A 335 -21.74 -4.61 -10.36
N GLN A 336 -21.04 -5.65 -9.90
CA GLN A 336 -20.69 -5.75 -8.48
C GLN A 336 -19.83 -4.56 -8.03
N ILE A 337 -18.78 -4.22 -8.78
CA ILE A 337 -17.87 -3.13 -8.43
C ILE A 337 -18.63 -1.81 -8.34
N GLU A 338 -19.41 -1.49 -9.37
CA GLU A 338 -20.19 -0.25 -9.44
C GLU A 338 -21.17 -0.14 -8.28
N ARG A 339 -21.94 -1.20 -8.00
CA ARG A 339 -22.91 -1.22 -6.91
C ARG A 339 -22.24 -1.05 -5.54
N ILE A 340 -21.04 -1.60 -5.33
CA ILE A 340 -20.28 -1.41 -4.08
C ILE A 340 -19.83 0.05 -3.94
N LYS A 341 -19.36 0.66 -5.03
CA LYS A 341 -18.94 2.07 -5.04
C LYS A 341 -20.11 3.02 -4.78
N GLU A 342 -21.27 2.77 -5.37
CA GLU A 342 -22.46 3.62 -5.20
C GLU A 342 -23.08 3.54 -3.80
N ASN A 343 -23.03 2.38 -3.15
CA ASN A 343 -23.64 2.18 -1.83
C ASN A 343 -22.67 2.44 -0.67
N GLU A 344 -21.40 2.75 -0.95
CA GLU A 344 -20.30 2.89 0.03
C GLU A 344 -20.18 1.69 1.00
N SER A 345 -20.78 0.55 0.68
CA SER A 345 -20.76 -0.68 1.47
C SER A 345 -20.89 -1.87 0.55
N ALA A 346 -20.06 -2.89 0.80
CA ALA A 346 -20.15 -4.17 0.12
C ALA A 346 -21.19 -5.11 0.78
N TYR A 347 -21.62 -4.78 2.00
CA TYR A 347 -22.41 -5.60 2.91
C TYR A 347 -23.80 -5.04 3.18
#